data_AF-A0A821AE73-F1
#
_entry.id   AF-A0A821AE73-F1
#
_cell.length_a   1.000
_cell.length_b   1.000
_cell.length_c   1.000
_cell.angle_alpha   90.00
_cell.angle_beta   90.00
_cell.angle_gamma   90.00
#
_symmetry.space_group_name_H-M   'P 1'
#
loop_
_entity.id
_entity.type
_entity.pdbx_description
1 polymer ?
#
loop_
_entity_poly.entity_id
_entity_poly.type
_entity_poly.pdbx_seq_one_letter_code
_entity_poly.pdbx_strand_id
1 'polypeptide(L)'
;MIKKNPLLDFEFIPSQDLGREEEIGRGGFGVVHRARWLSHNRIVAVKTLHLTHLDKQAEKEFFKELSLVHSISYHHIVTFYGACTEIGKYALVMEYMSLGSLYKLLHKDKLVLDWSERLSIALQAANAINHLHKLQRPILHRDIKSLNFLLERSYQDYIVKVCDFGLAQTRSETTRQTKHNHMIACTLQWTAPEILRLK
;
A
#
# COMPACT_ATOMS: atom_id res chain seq x y z
N MET A 1 6.27 18.95 9.53
CA MET A 1 4.83 19.03 9.20
C MET A 1 4.63 18.67 7.74
N ILE A 2 3.83 17.64 7.46
CA ILE A 2 3.42 17.28 6.09
C ILE A 2 2.53 18.40 5.57
N LYS A 3 2.85 18.99 4.41
CA LYS A 3 2.02 20.04 3.80
C LYS A 3 0.71 19.41 3.33
N LYS A 4 -0.44 19.99 3.74
CA LYS A 4 -1.76 19.55 3.26
C LYS A 4 -1.78 19.58 1.73
N ASN A 5 -2.13 18.46 1.11
CA ASN A 5 -2.44 18.42 -0.31
C ASN A 5 -3.94 18.70 -0.42
N PRO A 6 -4.37 19.85 -0.95
CA PRO A 6 -5.78 20.24 -0.99
C PRO A 6 -6.65 19.34 -1.90
N LEU A 7 -6.03 18.42 -2.65
CA LEU A 7 -6.72 17.41 -3.48
C LEU A 7 -6.89 16.05 -2.78
N LEU A 8 -6.39 15.91 -1.55
CA LEU A 8 -6.49 14.69 -0.75
C LEU A 8 -7.17 15.03 0.57
N ASP A 9 -8.34 14.43 0.80
CA ASP A 9 -9.01 14.38 2.10
C ASP A 9 -8.22 13.42 3.02
N PHE A 10 -7.04 13.88 3.44
CA PHE A 10 -6.16 13.18 4.36
C PHE A 10 -6.32 13.71 5.79
N GLU A 11 -6.52 12.81 6.75
CA GLU A 11 -6.77 13.14 8.15
C GLU A 11 -5.81 12.47 9.14
N PHE A 12 -5.51 13.16 10.24
CA PHE A 12 -4.92 12.52 11.41
C PHE A 12 -6.07 11.98 12.27
N ILE A 13 -6.15 10.65 12.37
CA ILE A 13 -7.31 9.95 12.93
C ILE A 13 -6.95 9.45 14.33
N PRO A 14 -7.66 9.90 15.39
CA PRO A 14 -7.48 9.37 16.73
C PRO A 14 -7.76 7.87 16.78
N SER A 15 -6.98 7.10 17.54
CA SER A 15 -7.15 5.64 17.62
C SER A 15 -8.54 5.24 18.13
N GLN A 16 -9.14 6.04 19.01
CA GLN A 16 -10.51 5.84 19.51
C GLN A 16 -11.60 6.05 18.45
N ASP A 17 -11.31 6.72 17.33
CA ASP A 17 -12.24 6.91 16.21
C ASP A 17 -12.19 5.72 15.23
N LEU A 18 -11.26 4.79 15.43
CA LEU A 18 -11.21 3.49 14.78
C LEU A 18 -11.90 2.49 15.72
N GLY A 19 -13.13 2.09 15.35
CA GLY A 19 -13.94 1.15 16.12
C GLY A 19 -13.37 -0.28 16.10
N ARG A 20 -14.22 -1.27 16.43
CA ARG A 20 -13.79 -2.68 16.54
C ARG A 20 -12.97 -3.14 15.33
N GLU A 21 -11.80 -3.68 15.63
CA GLU A 21 -10.82 -4.17 14.67
C GLU A 21 -10.95 -5.70 14.47
N GLU A 22 -10.91 -6.14 13.23
CA GLU A 22 -10.84 -7.55 12.82
C GLU A 22 -9.56 -7.75 12.00
N GLU A 23 -8.66 -8.63 12.43
CA GLU A 23 -7.43 -8.90 11.66
C GLU A 23 -7.77 -9.55 10.31
N ILE A 24 -7.34 -8.91 9.22
CA ILE A 24 -7.57 -9.39 7.85
C ILE A 24 -6.27 -9.76 7.13
N GLY A 25 -5.12 -9.41 7.70
CA GLY A 25 -3.82 -9.75 7.12
C GLY A 25 -2.65 -9.44 8.05
N ARG A 26 -1.56 -10.19 7.89
CA ARG A 26 -0.31 -10.03 8.63
C ARG A 26 0.87 -10.35 7.73
N GLY A 27 1.92 -9.56 7.81
CA GLY A 27 3.14 -9.76 7.03
C GLY A 27 4.32 -8.92 7.51
N GLY A 28 5.39 -8.89 6.72
CA GLY A 28 6.61 -8.16 7.06
C GLY A 28 6.42 -6.64 7.25
N PHE A 29 5.32 -6.09 6.73
CA PHE A 29 4.97 -4.67 6.82
C PHE A 29 3.99 -4.32 7.94
N GLY A 30 3.61 -5.28 8.80
CA GLY A 30 2.65 -5.02 9.88
C GLY A 30 1.44 -5.96 9.90
N VAL A 31 0.46 -5.55 10.71
CA VAL A 31 -0.86 -6.18 10.82
C VAL A 31 -1.90 -5.25 10.20
N VAL A 32 -2.79 -5.80 9.41
CA VAL A 32 -3.89 -5.07 8.78
C VAL A 32 -5.20 -5.51 9.43
N HIS A 33 -5.95 -4.55 9.94
CA HIS A 33 -7.27 -4.76 10.50
C HIS A 33 -8.34 -4.12 9.62
N ARG A 34 -9.49 -4.75 9.52
CA ARG A 34 -10.73 -4.12 9.08
C ARG A 34 -11.35 -3.42 10.29
N ALA A 35 -11.69 -2.14 10.14
CA ALA A 35 -12.30 -1.35 11.20
C ALA A 35 -13.44 -0.48 10.66
N ARG A 36 -14.27 0.06 11.56
CA ARG A 36 -15.20 1.14 11.23
C ARG A 36 -14.62 2.46 11.70
N TRP A 37 -14.42 3.39 10.78
CA TRP A 37 -14.15 4.79 11.10
C TRP A 37 -15.45 5.44 11.58
N LEU A 38 -15.52 5.76 12.87
CA LEU A 38 -16.79 6.09 13.55
C LEU A 38 -17.34 7.43 13.07
N SER A 39 -16.53 8.49 13.08
CA SER A 39 -16.93 9.84 12.64
C SER A 39 -17.44 9.89 11.18
N HIS A 40 -16.92 9.03 10.31
CA HIS A 40 -17.27 8.97 8.89
C HIS A 40 -18.24 7.83 8.55
N ASN A 41 -18.62 7.01 9.53
CA ASN A 41 -19.42 5.79 9.37
C ASN A 41 -18.96 4.91 8.18
N ARG A 42 -17.64 4.72 8.03
CA ARG A 42 -17.04 4.04 6.87
C ARG A 42 -16.26 2.81 7.29
N ILE A 43 -16.29 1.75 6.48
CA ILE A 43 -15.38 0.60 6.65
C ILE A 43 -14.02 0.94 6.04
N VAL A 44 -12.96 0.72 6.81
CA VAL A 44 -11.58 1.04 6.44
C VAL A 44 -10.65 -0.15 6.72
N ALA A 45 -9.51 -0.15 6.04
CA ALA A 45 -8.37 -1.00 6.42
C ALA A 45 -7.37 -0.16 7.21
N VAL A 46 -6.88 -0.70 8.33
CA VAL A 46 -5.95 -0.07 9.26
C VAL A 46 -4.68 -0.90 9.26
N LYS A 47 -3.62 -0.41 8.62
CA LYS A 47 -2.30 -1.06 8.61
C LYS A 47 -1.47 -0.51 9.77
N THR A 48 -1.35 -1.29 10.82
CA THR A 48 -0.49 -1.00 11.99
C THR A 48 0.90 -1.56 11.73
N LEU A 49 1.92 -0.71 11.79
CA LEU A 49 3.29 -1.17 11.62
C LEU A 49 3.77 -1.91 12.87
N HIS A 50 4.57 -2.96 12.70
CA HIS A 50 5.20 -3.68 13.81
C HIS A 50 6.26 -2.79 14.49
N LEU A 51 5.84 -1.99 15.47
CA LEU A 51 6.74 -1.24 16.35
C LEU A 51 7.07 -2.10 17.57
N THR A 52 7.72 -3.26 17.36
CA THR A 52 8.08 -4.12 18.51
C THR A 52 9.12 -3.45 19.41
N HIS A 53 9.79 -2.41 18.93
CA HIS A 53 10.45 -1.39 19.74
C HIS A 53 10.19 -0.03 19.08
N LEU A 54 9.97 1.04 19.85
CA LEU A 54 9.93 2.42 19.37
C LEU A 54 11.35 2.84 18.91
N ASP A 55 11.86 2.18 17.88
CA ASP A 55 13.06 2.61 17.20
C ASP A 55 12.71 3.85 16.38
N LYS A 56 13.47 4.93 16.56
CA LYS A 56 13.39 6.15 15.75
C LYS A 56 13.46 5.83 14.25
N GLN A 57 14.10 4.72 13.88
CA GLN A 57 14.15 4.25 12.50
C GLN A 57 12.79 3.77 11.97
N ALA A 58 12.02 3.01 12.75
CA ALA A 58 10.69 2.55 12.35
C ALA A 58 9.69 3.72 12.22
N GLU A 59 9.78 4.69 13.13
CA GLU A 59 9.03 5.94 13.03
C GLU A 59 9.38 6.73 11.76
N LYS A 60 10.68 6.83 11.44
CA LYS A 60 11.15 7.48 10.21
C LYS A 60 10.64 6.79 8.95
N GLU A 61 10.60 5.46 8.95
CA GLU A 61 10.04 4.66 7.84
C GLU A 61 8.54 4.88 7.70
N PHE A 62 7.79 4.92 8.80
CA PHE A 62 6.37 5.26 8.81
C PHE A 62 6.12 6.63 8.19
N PHE A 63 6.80 7.68 8.68
CA PHE A 63 6.62 9.03 8.15
C PHE A 63 7.09 9.16 6.69
N LYS A 64 8.03 8.32 6.26
CA LYS A 64 8.43 8.22 4.85
C LYS A 64 7.31 7.61 4.00
N GLU A 65 6.77 6.46 4.37
CA GLU A 65 5.64 5.81 3.68
C GLU A 65 4.45 6.78 3.63
N LEU A 66 4.11 7.37 4.78
CA LEU A 66 3.06 8.37 4.90
C LEU A 66 3.25 9.57 3.95
N SER A 67 4.46 10.14 3.90
CA SER A 67 4.75 11.27 3.00
C SER A 67 4.64 10.89 1.53
N LEU A 68 4.95 9.64 1.18
CA LEU A 68 4.88 9.12 -0.17
C LEU A 68 3.41 8.90 -0.58
N VAL A 69 2.63 8.20 0.24
CA VAL A 69 1.23 7.89 -0.08
C VAL A 69 0.35 9.15 -0.10
N HIS A 70 0.66 10.16 0.71
CA HIS A 70 0.02 11.48 0.69
C HIS A 70 0.28 12.27 -0.62
N SER A 71 1.18 11.82 -1.50
CA SER A 71 1.43 12.46 -2.79
C SER A 71 0.72 11.78 -3.96
N ILE A 72 0.00 10.70 -3.72
CA ILE A 72 -0.55 9.82 -4.75
C ILE A 72 -2.08 9.86 -4.69
N SER A 73 -2.72 10.08 -5.84
CA SER A 73 -4.16 9.94 -6.01
C SER A 73 -4.45 9.42 -7.41
N TYR A 74 -4.96 8.19 -7.49
CA TYR A 74 -5.33 7.56 -8.76
C TYR A 74 -6.35 6.44 -8.54
N HIS A 75 -7.24 6.25 -9.51
CA HIS A 75 -8.34 5.29 -9.38
C HIS A 75 -7.89 3.84 -9.12
N HIS A 76 -6.75 3.42 -9.68
CA HIS A 76 -6.19 2.06 -9.48
C HIS A 76 -5.10 2.01 -8.40
N ILE A 77 -5.07 2.98 -7.50
CA ILE A 77 -4.20 2.98 -6.31
C ILE A 77 -5.11 3.08 -5.09
N VAL A 78 -4.80 2.31 -4.05
CA VAL A 78 -5.56 2.36 -2.80
C VAL A 78 -5.54 3.77 -2.24
N THR A 79 -6.72 4.26 -1.90
CA THR A 79 -6.96 5.58 -1.32
C THR A 79 -6.54 5.56 0.14
N PHE A 80 -5.67 6.48 0.51
CA PHE A 80 -5.25 6.69 1.89
C PHE A 80 -6.10 7.82 2.48
N TYR A 81 -6.93 7.50 3.46
CA TYR A 81 -7.78 8.47 4.14
C TYR A 81 -7.05 9.21 5.24
N GLY A 82 -6.05 8.58 5.85
CA GLY A 82 -5.42 9.18 7.00
C GLY A 82 -4.36 8.33 7.66
N ALA A 83 -3.91 8.81 8.82
CA ALA A 83 -2.99 8.09 9.68
C ALA A 83 -3.32 8.33 11.16
N CYS A 84 -3.10 7.30 11.97
CA CYS A 84 -2.97 7.45 13.41
C CYS A 84 -1.49 7.68 13.73
N THR A 85 -1.20 8.72 14.50
CA THR A 85 0.16 9.09 14.93
C THR A 85 0.33 9.10 16.45
N GLU A 86 -0.56 8.43 17.17
CA GLU A 86 -0.43 8.26 18.61
C GLU A 86 0.77 7.37 18.93
N ILE A 87 1.54 7.73 19.96
CA ILE A 87 2.73 7.00 20.36
C ILE A 87 2.37 5.53 20.63
N GLY A 88 3.06 4.61 19.95
CA GLY A 88 2.82 3.17 20.05
C GLY A 88 1.64 2.65 19.23
N LYS A 89 0.94 3.51 18.48
CA LYS A 89 -0.21 3.16 17.63
C LYS A 89 -0.11 3.75 16.22
N TYR A 90 1.10 3.83 15.66
CA TYR A 90 1.26 4.31 14.28
C TYR A 90 0.52 3.39 13.30
N ALA A 91 -0.42 3.95 12.56
CA ALA A 91 -1.21 3.20 11.59
C ALA A 91 -1.57 4.05 10.37
N LEU A 92 -1.66 3.42 9.21
CA LEU A 92 -2.23 4.01 7.99
C LEU A 92 -3.68 3.57 7.85
N VAL A 93 -4.57 4.52 7.61
CA VAL A 93 -6.00 4.28 7.39
C VAL A 93 -6.28 4.43 5.89
N MET A 94 -6.78 3.37 5.29
CA MET A 94 -6.96 3.26 3.84
C MET A 94 -8.31 2.67 3.48
N GLU A 95 -8.71 2.81 2.22
CA GLU A 95 -9.91 2.17 1.73
C GLU A 95 -9.86 0.65 1.91
N TYR A 96 -10.99 0.08 2.31
CA TYR A 96 -11.12 -1.36 2.46
C TYR A 96 -11.58 -1.98 1.14
N MET A 97 -10.78 -2.91 0.62
CA MET A 97 -11.08 -3.66 -0.61
C MET A 97 -11.67 -5.02 -0.25
N SER A 98 -12.98 -5.19 -0.53
CA SER A 98 -13.80 -6.27 0.02
C SER A 98 -13.42 -7.69 -0.40
N LEU A 99 -12.80 -7.87 -1.58
CA LEU A 99 -12.37 -9.20 -2.03
C LEU A 99 -10.94 -9.56 -1.57
N GLY A 100 -10.21 -8.60 -1.00
CA GLY A 100 -8.82 -8.80 -0.58
C GLY A 100 -7.86 -8.91 -1.77
N SER A 101 -6.74 -9.62 -1.59
CA SER A 101 -5.67 -9.67 -2.59
C SER A 101 -5.95 -10.63 -3.75
N LEU A 102 -5.41 -10.31 -4.92
CA LEU A 102 -5.44 -11.18 -6.09
C LEU A 102 -4.85 -12.56 -5.78
N TYR A 103 -3.79 -12.61 -4.97
CA TYR A 103 -3.20 -13.86 -4.51
C TYR A 103 -4.23 -14.74 -3.77
N LYS A 104 -4.99 -14.16 -2.83
CA LYS A 104 -6.03 -14.90 -2.11
C LYS A 104 -7.07 -15.45 -3.08
N LEU A 105 -7.57 -14.61 -3.99
CA LEU A 105 -8.60 -15.00 -4.95
C LEU A 105 -8.14 -16.16 -5.84
N LEU A 106 -6.93 -16.08 -6.40
CA LEU A 106 -6.41 -17.11 -7.31
C LEU A 106 -6.04 -18.41 -6.58
N HIS A 107 -5.42 -18.32 -5.39
CA HIS A 107 -4.79 -19.49 -4.76
C HIS A 107 -5.59 -20.08 -3.60
N LYS A 108 -6.31 -19.27 -2.84
CA LYS A 108 -7.10 -19.73 -1.67
C LYS A 108 -8.56 -19.93 -2.06
N ASP A 109 -9.17 -18.91 -2.65
CA ASP A 109 -10.60 -18.93 -2.98
C ASP A 109 -10.88 -19.65 -4.32
N LYS A 110 -9.81 -19.95 -5.08
CA LYS A 110 -9.85 -20.67 -6.37
C LYS A 110 -10.81 -20.03 -7.37
N LEU A 111 -10.88 -18.69 -7.36
CA LEU A 111 -11.68 -17.93 -8.29
C LEU A 111 -11.24 -18.23 -9.73
N VAL A 112 -12.19 -18.67 -10.55
CA VAL A 112 -11.96 -18.92 -11.97
C VAL A 112 -12.27 -17.63 -12.72
N LEU A 113 -11.22 -17.03 -13.26
CA LEU A 113 -11.33 -15.85 -14.13
C LEU A 113 -11.28 -16.27 -15.58
N ASP A 114 -12.20 -15.76 -16.39
CA ASP A 114 -12.14 -15.88 -17.84
C ASP A 114 -10.99 -15.02 -18.43
N TRP A 115 -10.74 -15.14 -19.72
CA TRP A 115 -9.63 -14.42 -20.35
C TRP A 115 -9.84 -12.90 -20.37
N SER A 116 -11.09 -12.45 -20.51
CA SER A 116 -11.45 -11.03 -20.51
C SER A 116 -11.18 -10.41 -19.14
N GLU A 117 -11.61 -11.07 -18.07
CA GLU A 117 -11.38 -10.64 -16.69
C GLU A 117 -9.89 -10.58 -16.37
N ARG A 118 -9.10 -11.57 -16.80
CA ARG A 118 -7.64 -11.59 -16.62
C ARG A 118 -6.97 -10.41 -17.30
N LEU A 119 -7.35 -10.12 -18.55
CA LEU A 119 -6.82 -8.99 -19.30
C LEU A 119 -7.22 -7.66 -18.67
N SER A 120 -8.47 -7.52 -18.22
CA SER A 120 -8.95 -6.32 -17.50
C SER A 120 -8.11 -6.08 -16.24
N ILE A 121 -7.94 -7.11 -15.40
CA ILE A 121 -7.15 -7.02 -14.16
C ILE A 121 -5.70 -6.65 -14.46
N ALA A 122 -5.07 -7.29 -15.45
CA ALA A 122 -3.69 -7.01 -15.82
C ALA A 122 -3.51 -5.58 -16.36
N LEU A 123 -4.46 -5.09 -17.15
CA LEU A 123 -4.43 -3.73 -17.71
C LEU A 123 -4.59 -2.68 -16.60
N GLN A 124 -5.52 -2.87 -15.67
CA GLN A 124 -5.71 -1.98 -14.52
C GLN A 124 -4.45 -1.92 -13.64
N ALA A 125 -3.84 -3.07 -13.36
CA ALA A 125 -2.57 -3.16 -12.64
C ALA A 125 -1.44 -2.41 -13.37
N ALA A 126 -1.28 -2.63 -14.68
CA ALA A 126 -0.27 -1.94 -15.49
C ALA A 126 -0.49 -0.41 -15.52
N ASN A 127 -1.74 0.03 -15.61
CA ASN A 127 -2.10 1.44 -15.57
C ASN A 127 -1.76 2.10 -14.23
N ALA A 128 -1.98 1.41 -13.11
CA ALA A 128 -1.57 1.88 -11.78
C ALA A 128 -0.05 2.13 -11.72
N ILE A 129 0.75 1.18 -12.22
CA ILE A 129 2.22 1.30 -12.22
C ILE A 129 2.69 2.39 -13.17
N ASN A 130 2.10 2.47 -14.37
CA ASN A 130 2.38 3.52 -15.33
C ASN A 130 2.07 4.91 -14.76
N HIS A 131 0.97 5.04 -14.00
CA HIS A 131 0.63 6.29 -13.32
C HIS A 131 1.73 6.72 -12.34
N LEU A 132 2.18 5.81 -11.46
CA LEU A 132 3.27 6.08 -10.51
C LEU A 132 4.56 6.55 -11.21
N HIS A 133 4.88 5.93 -12.35
CA HIS A 133 6.07 6.28 -13.14
C HIS A 133 5.96 7.64 -13.85
N LYS A 134 4.74 8.10 -14.15
CA LYS A 134 4.46 9.37 -14.83
C LYS A 134 4.30 10.57 -13.89
N LEU A 135 4.28 10.36 -12.58
CA LEU A 135 4.27 11.45 -11.61
C LEU A 135 5.47 12.39 -11.81
N GLN A 136 5.30 13.68 -11.52
CA GLN A 136 6.38 14.69 -11.60
C GLN A 136 7.63 14.25 -10.82
N ARG A 137 7.43 13.56 -9.70
CA ARG A 137 8.45 12.79 -9.00
C ARG A 137 8.11 11.30 -9.19
N PRO A 138 8.75 10.60 -10.15
CA PRO A 138 8.43 9.20 -10.41
C PRO A 138 8.64 8.33 -9.18
N ILE A 139 7.66 7.49 -8.89
CA ILE A 139 7.66 6.57 -7.74
C ILE A 139 7.85 5.14 -8.25
N LEU A 140 8.84 4.45 -7.71
CA LEU A 140 9.09 3.03 -7.94
C LEU A 140 8.46 2.25 -6.79
N HIS A 141 7.47 1.39 -7.09
CA HIS A 141 6.78 0.59 -6.06
C HIS A 141 7.70 -0.45 -5.39
N ARG A 142 8.57 -1.09 -6.19
CA ARG A 142 9.57 -2.09 -5.78
C ARG A 142 9.05 -3.41 -5.20
N ASP A 143 7.76 -3.53 -4.91
CA ASP A 143 7.16 -4.79 -4.43
C ASP A 143 5.93 -5.21 -5.25
N ILE A 144 6.11 -5.40 -6.57
CA ILE A 144 5.01 -5.78 -7.47
C ILE A 144 4.79 -7.29 -7.42
N LYS A 145 3.65 -7.70 -6.84
CA LYS A 145 3.22 -9.10 -6.70
C LYS A 145 1.71 -9.19 -6.48
N SER A 146 1.11 -10.35 -6.72
CA SER A 146 -0.35 -10.55 -6.58
C SER A 146 -0.88 -10.34 -5.15
N LEU A 147 -0.01 -10.32 -4.13
CA LEU A 147 -0.38 -9.95 -2.76
C LEU A 147 -0.70 -8.46 -2.60
N ASN A 148 -0.12 -7.60 -3.45
CA ASN A 148 -0.19 -6.15 -3.36
C ASN A 148 -1.17 -5.54 -4.39
N PHE A 149 -1.98 -6.38 -5.05
CA PHE A 149 -3.12 -5.95 -5.84
C PHE A 149 -4.39 -6.40 -5.14
N LEU A 150 -5.20 -5.44 -4.70
CA LEU A 150 -6.47 -5.67 -4.02
C LEU A 150 -7.63 -5.52 -4.99
N LEU A 151 -8.68 -6.29 -4.77
CA LEU A 151 -9.85 -6.31 -5.63
C LEU A 151 -11.14 -5.97 -4.89
N GLU A 152 -12.05 -5.38 -5.63
CA GLU A 152 -13.45 -5.20 -5.26
C GLU A 152 -14.33 -5.55 -6.46
N ARG A 153 -15.56 -6.00 -6.19
CA ARG A 153 -16.55 -6.24 -7.22
C ARG A 153 -17.25 -4.93 -7.56
N SER A 154 -17.13 -4.49 -8.81
CA SER A 154 -18.06 -3.55 -9.44
C SER A 154 -19.13 -4.35 -10.20
N TYR A 155 -20.24 -3.71 -10.55
CA TYR A 155 -21.44 -4.33 -11.11
C TYR A 155 -21.16 -5.50 -12.07
N GLN A 156 -20.32 -5.28 -13.09
CA GLN A 156 -19.98 -6.28 -14.12
C GLN A 156 -18.48 -6.60 -14.22
N ASP A 157 -17.60 -5.97 -13.45
CA ASP A 157 -16.14 -6.16 -13.56
C ASP A 157 -15.46 -6.03 -12.18
N TYR A 158 -14.18 -6.39 -12.10
CA TYR A 158 -13.35 -6.15 -10.94
C TYR A 158 -12.72 -4.76 -11.01
N ILE A 159 -12.65 -4.09 -9.86
CA ILE A 159 -11.78 -2.94 -9.67
C ILE A 159 -10.50 -3.43 -9.01
N VAL A 160 -9.36 -3.15 -9.64
CA VAL A 160 -8.04 -3.49 -9.13
C VAL A 160 -7.34 -2.25 -8.62
N LYS A 161 -6.80 -2.32 -7.40
CA LYS A 161 -6.01 -1.26 -6.81
C LYS A 161 -4.69 -1.79 -6.26
N VAL A 162 -3.58 -1.13 -6.59
CA VAL A 162 -2.28 -1.44 -5.99
C VAL A 162 -2.23 -0.87 -4.57
N CYS A 163 -1.66 -1.65 -3.65
CA CYS A 163 -1.47 -1.28 -2.25
C CYS A 163 -0.02 -1.56 -1.82
N ASP A 164 0.27 -1.23 -0.56
CA ASP A 164 1.54 -1.54 0.13
C ASP A 164 2.79 -0.85 -0.45
N PHE A 165 2.97 0.42 -0.03
CA PHE A 165 4.06 1.27 -0.46
C PHE A 165 5.26 1.23 0.50
N GLY A 166 5.36 0.24 1.38
CA GLY A 166 6.42 0.16 2.40
C GLY A 166 7.84 0.09 1.82
N LEU A 167 8.00 -0.44 0.60
CA LEU A 167 9.28 -0.45 -0.14
C LEU A 167 9.38 0.64 -1.21
N ALA A 168 8.33 1.45 -1.38
CA ALA A 168 8.26 2.42 -2.46
C ALA A 168 9.27 3.56 -2.24
N GLN A 169 9.81 4.06 -3.34
CA GLN A 169 10.80 5.13 -3.33
C GLN A 169 10.64 6.06 -4.51
N THR A 170 11.07 7.31 -4.34
CA THR A 170 11.24 8.21 -5.47
C THR A 170 12.48 7.81 -6.28
N ARG A 171 12.46 7.99 -7.60
CA ARG A 171 13.59 7.61 -8.47
C ARG A 171 14.94 8.22 -8.04
N SER A 172 14.92 9.45 -7.52
CA SER A 172 16.12 10.15 -7.03
C SER A 172 16.71 9.53 -5.76
N GLU A 173 15.90 8.94 -4.88
CA GLU A 173 16.38 8.19 -3.71
C GLU A 173 17.10 6.92 -4.13
N THR A 174 16.54 6.18 -5.10
CA THR A 174 17.14 4.94 -5.59
C THR A 174 18.53 5.18 -6.19
N THR A 175 18.72 6.25 -6.98
CA THR A 175 20.04 6.62 -7.53
C THR A 175 21.07 7.00 -6.47
N ARG A 176 20.64 7.48 -5.30
CA ARG A 176 21.53 7.78 -4.17
C ARG A 176 21.91 6.52 -3.39
N GLN A 177 20.98 5.58 -3.23
CA GLN A 177 21.20 4.33 -2.49
C GLN A 177 22.10 3.34 -3.25
N THR A 178 22.06 3.28 -4.58
CA THR A 178 23.00 2.45 -5.36
C THR A 178 24.46 2.84 -5.18
N LYS A 179 24.77 3.99 -4.57
CA LYS A 179 26.13 4.44 -4.23
C LYS A 179 26.60 4.02 -2.84
N HIS A 180 25.70 3.56 -1.96
CA HIS A 180 26.04 3.15 -0.60
C HIS A 180 25.49 1.75 -0.33
N ASN A 181 26.41 0.78 -0.25
CA ASN A 181 26.15 -0.64 -0.08
C ASN A 181 25.18 -0.92 1.08
N HIS A 182 23.93 -1.31 0.80
CA HIS A 182 22.91 -1.63 1.81
C HIS A 182 21.98 -2.76 1.35
N MET A 183 21.54 -3.54 2.35
CA MET A 183 20.62 -4.68 2.28
C MET A 183 19.41 -4.42 1.36
N ILE A 184 19.24 -5.26 0.34
CA ILE A 184 18.13 -5.17 -0.60
C ILE A 184 16.86 -5.72 0.07
N ALA A 185 16.06 -4.83 0.68
CA ALA A 185 14.68 -5.17 1.03
C ALA A 185 13.90 -5.44 -0.27
N CYS A 186 13.57 -6.71 -0.53
CA CYS A 186 12.87 -7.14 -1.72
C CYS A 186 12.18 -8.50 -1.51
N THR A 187 11.15 -8.77 -2.32
CA THR A 187 10.60 -10.12 -2.43
C THR A 187 11.34 -10.86 -3.54
N LEU A 188 12.29 -11.73 -3.15
CA LEU A 188 13.30 -12.32 -4.05
C LEU A 188 12.73 -12.89 -5.36
N GLN A 189 11.65 -13.66 -5.27
CA GLN A 189 11.03 -14.33 -6.43
C GLN A 189 10.38 -13.37 -7.44
N TRP A 190 10.09 -12.13 -7.04
CA TRP A 190 9.49 -11.09 -7.90
C TRP A 190 10.51 -10.01 -8.30
N THR A 191 11.76 -10.13 -7.85
CA THR A 191 12.78 -9.11 -8.06
C THR A 191 13.54 -9.35 -9.36
N ALA A 192 13.71 -8.31 -10.16
CA ALA A 192 14.42 -8.39 -11.42
C ALA A 192 15.92 -8.73 -11.21
N PRO A 193 16.55 -9.56 -12.07
CA PRO A 193 17.92 -10.04 -11.87
C PRO A 193 18.97 -8.93 -11.75
N GLU A 194 18.82 -7.83 -12.49
CA GLU A 194 19.73 -6.69 -12.44
C GLU A 194 19.75 -6.01 -11.08
N ILE A 195 18.65 -6.05 -10.32
CA ILE A 195 18.58 -5.52 -8.97
C ILE A 195 19.37 -6.40 -8.01
N LEU A 196 19.30 -7.73 -8.18
CA LEU A 196 20.02 -8.71 -7.36
C LEU A 196 21.54 -8.69 -7.62
N ARG A 197 21.97 -8.14 -8.76
CA ARG A 197 23.37 -8.04 -9.18
C ARG A 197 24.07 -6.77 -8.70
N LEU A 198 23.34 -5.81 -8.13
CA LEU A 198 23.91 -4.61 -7.51
C LEU A 198 24.57 -5.03 -6.17
N LYS A 199 25.86 -5.38 -6.23
CA LYS A 199 26.75 -5.62 -5.08
C LYS A 199 27.67 -4.43 -4.84
#